data_AF-A0A0V1LWC3-F1
#
_entry.id   AF-A0A0V1LWC3-F1
#
_cell.length_a   1.000
_cell.length_b   1.000
_cell.length_c   1.000
_cell.angle_alpha   90.00
_cell.angle_beta   90.00
_cell.angle_gamma   90.00
#
_symmetry.space_group_name_H-M   'P 1'
#
loop_
_entity.id
_entity.type
_entity.pdbx_description
1 polymer ?
#
loop_
_entity_poly.entity_id
_entity_poly.type
_entity_poly.pdbx_seq_one_letter_code
_entity_poly.pdbx_strand_id
1 'polypeptide(L)' 'MLGAPNRTQNAELRKVIQVCHDIFKITIWHGLKIYHVHLGS' A
#
# COMPACT_ATOMS: atom_id res chain seq x y z
N MET A 1 -25.68 -18.61 17.11
CA MET A 1 -24.33 -18.48 16.49
C MET A 1 -23.78 -17.11 16.82
N LEU A 2 -22.85 -17.01 17.79
CA LEU A 2 -22.11 -15.77 18.04
C LEU A 2 -21.12 -15.60 16.88
N GLY A 3 -21.46 -14.76 15.89
CA GLY A 3 -20.59 -14.46 14.76
C GLY A 3 -19.26 -13.91 15.26
N ALA A 4 -18.15 -14.50 14.81
CA ALA A 4 -16.81 -14.15 15.25
C ALA A 4 -16.63 -12.60 15.29
N PRO A 5 -16.39 -11.98 16.47
CA PRO A 5 -16.52 -10.53 16.67
C PRO A 5 -15.63 -9.64 15.79
N ASN A 6 -14.71 -10.23 15.02
CA ASN A 6 -13.58 -9.52 14.41
C ASN A 6 -13.53 -9.62 12.88
N ARG A 7 -14.53 -10.21 12.20
CA ARG A 7 -14.47 -10.37 10.72
C ARG A 7 -14.54 -9.03 9.98
N THR A 8 -15.40 -8.12 10.43
CA THR A 8 -15.55 -6.79 9.83
C THR A 8 -14.33 -5.91 10.10
N GLN A 9 -13.82 -5.88 11.34
CA GLN A 9 -12.59 -5.14 11.67
C GLN A 9 -11.36 -5.67 10.89
N ASN A 10 -11.26 -6.98 10.72
CA ASN A 10 -10.20 -7.58 9.89
C ASN A 10 -10.35 -7.21 8.40
N ALA A 11 -11.56 -7.01 7.90
CA ALA A 11 -11.78 -6.56 6.53
C ALA A 11 -11.36 -5.11 6.33
N GLU A 12 -11.70 -4.22 7.26
CA GLU A 12 -11.27 -2.81 7.23
C GLU A 12 -9.75 -2.68 7.37
N LEU A 13 -9.12 -3.45 8.25
CA LEU A 13 -7.66 -3.49 8.38
C LEU A 13 -6.98 -3.93 7.07
N ARG A 14 -7.53 -4.96 6.39
CA ARG A 14 -7.00 -5.40 5.08
C ARG A 14 -7.09 -4.30 4.02
N LYS A 15 -8.18 -3.52 3.99
CA LYS A 15 -8.31 -2.39 3.06
C LYS A 15 -7.26 -1.31 3.33
N VAL A 16 -7.03 -0.97 4.60
CA VAL A 16 -6.00 0.01 4.99
C VAL A 16 -4.61 -0.47 4.58
N ILE A 17 -4.28 -1.74 4.85
CA ILE A 17 -3.00 -2.34 4.45
C ILE A 17 -2.82 -2.27 2.92
N GLN A 18 -3.86 -2.59 2.17
CA GLN A 18 -3.82 -2.55 0.70
C GLN A 18 -3.52 -1.13 0.19
N VAL A 19 -4.23 -0.12 0.70
CA VAL A 19 -4.03 1.28 0.32
C VAL A 19 -2.61 1.74 0.65
N CYS A 20 -2.11 1.44 1.87
CA CYS A 20 -0.74 1.77 2.26
C CYS A 20 0.30 1.13 1.34
N HIS A 21 0.10 -0.13 0.96
CA HIS A 21 1.00 -0.85 0.07
C HIS A 21 0.99 -0.28 -1.36
N ASP A 22 -0.18 0.13 -1.86
CA ASP A 22 -0.30 0.75 -3.18
C ASP A 22 0.36 2.14 -3.21
N ILE A 23 0.18 2.95 -2.16
CA ILE A 23 0.88 4.24 -1.99
C ILE A 23 2.40 4.04 -1.93
N PHE A 24 2.87 3.02 -1.19
CA PHE A 24 4.29 2.72 -1.08
C PHE A 24 4.88 2.37 -2.45
N LYS A 25 4.22 1.50 -3.22
CA LYS A 25 4.65 1.15 -4.58
C LYS A 25 4.75 2.36 -5.51
N ILE A 26 3.74 3.24 -5.49
CA ILE A 26 3.74 4.48 -6.27
C ILE A 26 4.95 5.34 -5.87
N THR A 27 5.16 5.54 -4.57
CA THR A 27 6.27 6.34 -4.04
C THR A 27 7.62 5.81 -4.51
N ILE A 28 7.86 4.50 -4.39
CA ILE A 28 9.11 3.87 -4.84
C ILE A 28 9.28 4.00 -6.36
N TRP A 29 8.23 3.74 -7.14
CA TRP A 29 8.28 3.88 -8.61
C TRP A 29 8.66 5.30 -9.04
N HIS A 30 8.01 6.31 -8.45
CA HIS A 30 8.34 7.71 -8.73
C HIS A 30 9.76 8.07 -8.30
N GLY A 31 10.21 7.61 -7.13
CA GLY A 31 11.58 7.81 -6.66
C GLY A 31 12.62 7.22 -7.62
N LEU A 32 12.41 5.99 -8.09
CA LEU A 32 13.27 5.34 -9.08
C LEU A 32 13.32 6.10 -10.40
N LYS A 33 12.17 6.60 -10.89
CA LYS A 33 12.11 7.40 -12.12
C LYS A 33 12.90 8.70 -11.98
N ILE A 34 12.75 9.41 -10.86
CA ILE A 34 13.50 10.64 -10.58
C ILE A 34 14.99 10.36 -10.51
N TYR A 35 15.38 9.29 -9.81
CA TYR A 35 16.77 8.86 -9.71
C TYR A 35 17.38 8.53 -11.08
N HIS A 36 16.65 7.82 -11.93
CA HIS A 36 17.07 7.52 -13.30
C HIS A 36 17.26 8.77 -14.15
N VAL A 37 16.36 9.77 -14.04
CA VAL A 37 16.53 11.07 -14.72
C VAL A 37 17.74 11.83 -14.18
N HIS A 38 17.94 11.82 -12.86
CA HIS A 38 19.02 12.56 -12.21
C HIS A 38 20.41 12.00 -12.55
N LEU A 39 20.55 10.67 -12.67
CA LEU A 39 21.83 10.04 -13.01
C LEU A 39 22.27 10.23 -14.46
N GLY A 40 21.43 10.83 -15.31
CA GLY A 40 21.75 11.06 -16.72
C GLY A 40 21.77 9.76 -17.51
N SER A 41 20.63 9.45 -18.14
CA SER A 41 20.67 8.68 -19.37
C SER A 41 21.37 9.47 -20.47
#